data_AF-A0A0E3P7V0-F1
#
_entry.id   AF-A0A0E3P7V0-F1
#
_cell.length_a   1.000
_cell.length_b   1.000
_cell.length_c   1.000
_cell.angle_alpha   90.00
_cell.angle_beta   90.00
_cell.angle_gamma   90.00
#
_symmetry.space_group_name_H-M   'P 1'
#
loop_
_entity.id
_entity.type
_entity.pdbx_description
1 polymer ?
#
loop_
_entity_poly.entity_id
_entity_poly.type
_entity_poly.pdbx_seq_one_letter_code
_entity_poly.pdbx_strand_id
1 'polypeptide(L)'
;MSENPNETKLVNFAMSNGTRRKIINFLADGCRSTGEIGEIIGKATLDFHLRILQQAGLIELEEETVKLSEYGKSFLKNKTEKVEEKTVDFSQAKQIEIARIRQLSPCIADSSRLRVSANMTPPLGGILKLLEPLFPRKEPEYEDNHEHLQILADYI
;
A
#
# COMPACT_ATOMS: atom_id res chain seq x y z
N MET A 1 -11.02 -5.15 25.91
CA MET A 1 -12.11 -4.56 25.12
C MET A 1 -12.23 -5.41 23.87
N SER A 2 -13.41 -5.98 23.59
CA SER A 2 -13.60 -6.87 22.43
C SER A 2 -13.69 -6.02 21.18
N GLU A 3 -12.65 -6.03 20.34
CA GLU A 3 -12.69 -5.36 19.04
C GLU A 3 -13.76 -6.02 18.17
N ASN A 4 -14.72 -5.22 17.70
CA ASN A 4 -15.80 -5.71 16.87
C ASN A 4 -15.26 -5.97 15.45
N PRO A 5 -15.35 -7.18 14.90
CA PRO A 5 -14.76 -7.52 13.59
C PRO A 5 -15.30 -6.66 12.43
N ASN A 6 -16.48 -6.05 12.59
CA ASN A 6 -17.02 -5.10 11.60
C ASN A 6 -16.30 -3.76 11.60
N GLU A 7 -15.83 -3.28 12.76
CA GLU A 7 -15.05 -2.04 12.88
C GLU A 7 -13.69 -2.20 12.20
N THR A 8 -13.01 -3.33 12.43
CA THR A 8 -11.71 -3.64 11.80
C THR A 8 -11.81 -3.68 10.26
N LYS A 9 -12.90 -4.25 9.72
CA LYS A 9 -13.14 -4.29 8.25
C LYS A 9 -13.33 -2.89 7.65
N LEU A 10 -14.10 -2.04 8.32
CA LEU A 10 -14.34 -0.66 7.85
C LEU A 10 -13.07 0.18 7.88
N VAL A 11 -12.26 0.02 8.94
CA VAL A 11 -10.96 0.70 9.06
C VAL A 11 -9.99 0.24 7.96
N ASN A 12 -9.90 -1.06 7.71
CA ASN A 12 -9.07 -1.60 6.62
C ASN A 12 -9.53 -1.11 5.24
N PHE A 13 -10.83 -1.10 4.99
CA PHE A 13 -11.40 -0.53 3.78
C PHE A 13 -11.08 0.97 3.65
N ALA A 14 -11.23 1.74 4.72
CA ALA A 14 -10.91 3.16 4.73
C ALA A 14 -9.41 3.40 4.45
N MET A 15 -8.52 2.67 5.10
CA MET A 15 -7.07 2.89 5.01
C MET A 15 -6.41 2.27 3.77
N SER A 16 -7.09 1.42 3.00
CA SER A 16 -6.56 0.87 1.74
C SER A 16 -6.43 1.91 0.62
N ASN A 17 -7.15 3.04 0.71
CA ASN A 17 -7.13 4.11 -0.30
C ASN A 17 -6.04 5.17 -0.01
N GLY A 18 -5.26 5.52 -1.03
CA GLY A 18 -4.17 6.48 -0.92
C GLY A 18 -4.60 7.91 -0.55
N THR A 19 -5.72 8.39 -1.09
CA THR A 19 -6.26 9.73 -0.79
C THR A 19 -6.67 9.82 0.68
N ARG A 20 -7.39 8.81 1.20
CA ARG A 20 -7.80 8.77 2.61
C ARG A 20 -6.61 8.71 3.56
N ARG A 21 -5.55 7.97 3.21
CA ARG A 21 -4.28 7.98 3.97
C ARG A 21 -3.63 9.37 3.99
N LYS A 22 -3.61 10.09 2.87
CA LYS A 22 -3.10 11.47 2.82
C LYS A 22 -3.86 12.40 3.75
N ILE A 23 -5.20 12.30 3.79
CA ILE A 23 -6.04 13.09 4.72
C ILE A 23 -5.66 12.78 6.17
N ILE A 24 -5.62 11.50 6.55
CA ILE A 24 -5.29 11.09 7.92
C ILE A 24 -3.90 11.57 8.34
N ASN A 25 -2.91 11.47 7.47
CA ASN A 25 -1.56 11.98 7.75
C ASN A 25 -1.55 13.50 7.89
N PHE A 26 -2.30 14.22 7.06
CA PHE A 26 -2.41 15.68 7.15
C PHE A 26 -3.09 16.16 8.44
N LEU A 27 -3.99 15.34 9.00
CA LEU A 27 -4.63 15.57 10.29
C LEU A 27 -3.77 15.14 11.49
N ALA A 28 -2.63 14.47 11.26
CA ALA A 28 -1.71 14.12 12.34
C ALA A 28 -1.08 15.37 12.99
N ASP A 29 -0.95 16.45 12.22
CA ASP A 29 -0.39 17.74 12.66
C ASP A 29 -1.42 18.63 13.40
N GLY A 30 -2.69 18.22 13.49
CA GLY A 30 -3.74 18.96 14.17
C GLY A 30 -5.08 18.96 13.42
N CYS A 31 -6.06 19.69 13.95
CA CYS A 31 -7.33 19.89 13.26
C CYS A 31 -7.14 20.77 12.01
N ARG A 32 -7.93 20.49 10.97
CA ARG A 32 -7.86 21.18 9.67
C ARG A 32 -9.26 21.50 9.20
N SER A 33 -9.42 22.58 8.45
CA SER A 33 -10.68 22.88 7.79
C SER A 33 -10.92 21.95 6.58
N THR A 34 -12.18 21.71 6.23
CA THR A 34 -12.54 20.99 4.99
C THR A 34 -11.97 21.68 3.75
N GLY A 35 -11.88 23.01 3.76
CA GLY A 35 -11.25 23.82 2.71
C GLY A 35 -9.78 23.46 2.48
N GLU A 36 -8.98 23.47 3.53
CA GLU A 36 -7.54 23.12 3.48
C GLU A 36 -7.33 21.68 2.98
N ILE A 37 -8.14 20.74 3.45
CA ILE A 37 -8.05 19.34 3.00
C ILE A 37 -8.40 19.25 1.51
N GLY A 38 -9.42 20.00 1.07
CA GLY A 38 -9.85 20.05 -0.32
C GLY A 38 -8.81 20.60 -1.29
N GLU A 39 -7.89 21.46 -0.83
CA GLU A 39 -6.76 21.94 -1.64
C GLU A 39 -5.72 20.84 -1.91
N ILE A 40 -5.54 19.91 -0.98
CA ILE A 40 -4.55 18.83 -1.09
C ILE A 40 -5.03 17.69 -1.99
N ILE A 41 -6.32 17.34 -1.91
CA ILE A 41 -6.86 16.15 -2.56
C ILE A 41 -7.83 16.44 -3.71
N GLY A 42 -8.28 17.69 -3.85
CA GLY A 42 -9.32 18.09 -4.78
C GLY A 42 -10.73 18.04 -4.17
N LYS A 43 -11.54 19.08 -4.47
CA LYS A 43 -12.86 19.28 -3.86
C LYS A 43 -13.95 18.30 -4.32
N ALA A 44 -13.82 17.73 -5.51
CA ALA A 44 -14.89 16.95 -6.14
C ALA A 44 -15.28 15.67 -5.38
N THR A 45 -14.35 15.03 -4.68
CA THR A 45 -14.58 13.77 -3.94
C THR A 45 -14.28 13.88 -2.45
N LEU A 46 -14.02 15.10 -1.95
CA LEU A 46 -13.65 15.33 -0.55
C LEU A 46 -14.70 14.78 0.41
N ASP A 47 -15.96 15.14 0.20
CA ASP A 47 -17.07 14.76 1.07
C ASP A 47 -17.22 13.23 1.17
N PHE A 48 -17.09 12.53 0.05
CA PHE A 48 -17.12 11.07 0.00
C PHE A 48 -15.98 10.44 0.82
N HIS A 49 -14.76 10.97 0.70
CA HIS A 49 -13.62 10.49 1.47
C HIS A 49 -13.79 10.74 2.97
N LEU A 50 -14.28 11.92 3.36
CA LEU A 50 -14.53 12.27 4.76
C LEU A 50 -15.63 11.38 5.36
N ARG A 51 -16.70 11.09 4.64
CA ARG A 51 -17.77 10.20 5.11
C ARG A 51 -17.27 8.79 5.41
N ILE A 52 -16.44 8.22 4.54
CA ILE A 52 -15.86 6.88 4.76
C ILE A 52 -14.95 6.88 6.00
N LEU A 53 -14.12 7.91 6.16
CA LEU A 53 -13.24 8.03 7.32
C LEU A 53 -14.03 8.21 8.63
N GLN A 54 -15.13 8.97 8.58
CA GLN A 54 -16.04 9.16 9.71
C GLN A 54 -16.76 7.86 10.07
N GLN A 55 -17.27 7.11 9.08
CA GLN A 55 -17.92 5.82 9.30
C GLN A 55 -16.97 4.77 9.88
N ALA A 56 -15.68 4.84 9.53
CA ALA A 56 -14.64 4.00 10.11
C ALA A 56 -14.21 4.48 11.52
N GLY A 57 -14.80 5.55 12.06
CA GLY A 57 -14.47 6.09 13.37
C GLY A 57 -13.06 6.69 13.47
N LEU A 58 -12.41 6.99 12.34
CA LEU A 58 -11.03 7.51 12.31
C LEU A 58 -10.96 9.03 12.47
N ILE A 59 -12.02 9.75 12.10
CA ILE A 59 -12.11 11.20 12.17
C ILE A 59 -13.43 11.64 12.79
N GLU A 60 -13.43 12.85 13.34
CA GLU A 60 -14.59 13.57 13.81
C GLU A 60 -14.74 14.85 12.98
N LEU A 61 -15.98 15.17 12.62
CA LEU A 61 -16.35 16.38 11.90
C LEU A 61 -17.09 17.29 12.87
N GLU A 62 -16.55 18.48 13.13
CA GLU A 62 -17.16 19.53 13.93
C GLU A 62 -17.29 20.78 13.08
N GLU A 63 -18.53 21.15 12.75
CA GLU A 63 -18.87 22.27 11.86
C GLU A 63 -18.16 22.16 10.51
N GLU A 64 -17.06 22.91 10.33
CA GLU A 64 -16.22 22.93 9.13
C GLU A 64 -14.80 22.40 9.38
N THR A 65 -14.53 21.90 10.58
CA THR A 65 -13.24 21.36 10.99
C THR A 65 -13.27 19.85 11.09
N VAL A 66 -12.16 19.25 10.68
CA VAL A 66 -11.92 17.82 10.71
C VAL A 66 -10.77 17.58 11.68
N LYS A 67 -10.94 16.63 12.59
CA LYS A 67 -9.90 16.19 13.54
C LYS A 67 -9.85 14.67 13.61
N LEU A 68 -8.70 14.13 14.01
CA LEU A 68 -8.60 12.71 14.34
C LEU A 68 -9.39 12.41 15.61
N SER A 69 -10.17 11.32 15.58
CA SER A 69 -10.78 10.77 16.78
C SER A 69 -9.71 10.17 17.71
N GLU A 70 -10.07 9.89 18.96
CA GLU A 70 -9.17 9.17 19.89
C GLU A 70 -8.74 7.80 19.34
N TYR A 71 -9.64 7.11 18.64
CA TYR A 71 -9.34 5.86 17.94
C TYR A 71 -8.36 6.09 16.77
N GLY A 72 -8.60 7.10 15.93
CA GLY A 72 -7.73 7.45 14.81
C GLY A 72 -6.31 7.84 15.25
N LYS A 73 -6.18 8.57 16.37
CA LYS A 73 -4.88 8.89 16.98
C LYS A 73 -4.16 7.63 17.45
N SER A 74 -4.87 6.71 18.10
CA SER A 74 -4.29 5.44 18.57
C SER A 74 -3.87 4.54 17.40
N PHE A 75 -4.67 4.52 16.33
CA PHE A 75 -4.36 3.81 15.09
C PHE A 75 -3.07 4.30 14.44
N LEU A 76 -2.84 5.62 14.40
CA LEU A 76 -1.59 6.19 13.92
C LEU A 76 -0.41 5.90 14.86
N LYS A 77 -0.63 5.98 16.18
CA LYS A 77 0.41 5.70 17.18
C LYS A 77 0.93 4.27 17.10
N ASN A 78 0.05 3.31 16.88
CA ASN A 78 0.39 1.89 16.69
C ASN A 78 1.20 1.66 15.39
N LYS A 79 1.19 2.61 14.45
CA LYS A 79 2.03 2.61 13.25
C LYS A 79 3.36 3.35 13.43
N THR A 80 3.48 4.20 14.46
CA THR A 80 4.72 4.93 14.78
C THR A 80 5.71 4.16 15.66
N GLU A 81 5.45 2.88 15.99
CA GLU A 81 6.54 1.96 16.33
C GLU A 81 7.38 1.72 15.07
N LYS A 82 8.30 2.67 14.82
CA LYS A 82 9.36 2.68 13.80
C LYS A 82 8.99 2.05 12.46
N VAL A 83 8.24 2.79 11.65
CA VAL A 83 8.62 2.92 10.24
C VAL A 83 9.16 4.32 10.07
N GLU A 84 10.43 4.52 10.49
CA GLU A 84 11.25 5.49 9.78
C GLU A 84 11.09 5.15 8.30
N GLU A 85 10.47 6.03 7.51
CA GLU A 85 10.75 6.07 6.08
C GLU A 85 12.25 6.34 5.97
N LYS A 86 13.05 5.27 6.08
CA LYS A 86 14.40 5.24 5.57
C LYS A 86 14.19 5.44 4.08
N THR A 87 14.26 6.69 3.65
CA THR A 87 14.72 7.03 2.31
C THR A 87 16.05 6.31 2.18
N VAL A 88 16.01 5.11 1.59
CA VAL A 88 17.21 4.32 1.37
C VAL A 88 18.02 5.13 0.38
N ASP A 89 19.11 5.72 0.86
CA ASP A 89 20.02 6.49 0.03
C ASP A 89 20.69 5.54 -0.97
N PHE A 90 20.26 5.61 -2.23
CA PHE A 90 20.82 4.82 -3.32
C PHE A 90 22.03 5.49 -3.98
N SER A 91 22.54 6.62 -3.45
CA SER A 91 23.69 7.33 -4.01
C SER A 91 24.96 6.46 -4.08
N GLN A 92 25.07 5.46 -3.22
CA GLN A 92 26.18 4.49 -3.19
C GLN A 92 25.84 3.16 -3.91
N ALA A 93 24.65 3.00 -4.47
CA ALA A 93 24.26 1.77 -5.12
C ALA A 93 25.04 1.61 -6.44
N LYS A 94 25.63 0.42 -6.64
CA LYS A 94 26.25 0.08 -7.93
C LYS A 94 25.16 -0.02 -9.00
N GLN A 95 25.42 0.57 -10.16
CA GLN A 95 24.56 0.44 -11.34
C GLN A 95 24.32 -1.04 -11.66
N ILE A 96 23.05 -1.42 -11.79
CA ILE A 96 22.64 -2.78 -12.14
C ILE A 96 22.40 -2.82 -13.64
N GLU A 97 23.03 -3.77 -14.31
CA GLU A 97 22.89 -3.97 -15.75
C GLU A 97 22.36 -5.36 -16.08
N ILE A 98 21.63 -5.47 -17.19
CA ILE A 98 21.22 -6.77 -17.74
C ILE A 98 22.45 -7.39 -18.39
N ALA A 99 23.03 -8.37 -17.72
CA ALA A 99 24.19 -9.09 -18.25
C ALA A 99 23.81 -10.02 -19.39
N ARG A 100 22.66 -10.70 -19.30
CA ARG A 100 22.20 -11.64 -20.32
C ARG A 100 20.71 -11.94 -20.22
N ILE A 101 20.00 -11.88 -21.34
CA ILE A 101 18.64 -12.44 -21.45
C ILE A 101 18.73 -13.95 -21.62
N ARG A 102 18.05 -14.70 -20.75
CA ARG A 102 18.01 -16.17 -20.78
C ARG A 102 16.83 -16.71 -21.57
N GLN A 103 15.65 -16.12 -21.39
CA GLN A 103 14.41 -16.66 -21.93
C GLN A 103 13.41 -15.56 -22.23
N LEU A 104 12.68 -15.75 -23.32
CA LEU A 104 11.52 -14.97 -23.72
C LEU A 104 10.34 -15.93 -23.85
N SER A 105 9.27 -15.70 -23.10
CA SER A 105 8.06 -16.54 -23.15
C SER A 105 6.80 -15.69 -23.25
N PRO A 106 5.69 -16.20 -23.80
CA PRO A 106 4.41 -15.51 -23.75
C PRO A 106 3.99 -15.23 -22.31
N CYS A 107 3.40 -14.05 -22.06
CA CYS A 107 2.87 -13.74 -20.75
C CYS A 107 1.56 -14.51 -20.51
N ILE A 108 1.50 -15.24 -19.39
CA ILE A 108 0.35 -16.10 -19.04
C ILE A 108 -0.97 -15.33 -18.94
N ALA A 109 -0.92 -14.06 -18.50
CA ALA A 109 -2.12 -13.23 -18.32
C ALA A 109 -2.50 -12.41 -19.57
N ASP A 110 -1.59 -12.26 -20.53
CA ASP A 110 -1.80 -11.44 -21.73
C ASP A 110 -0.92 -11.95 -22.87
N SER A 111 -1.51 -12.65 -23.83
CA SER A 111 -0.81 -13.28 -24.95
C SER A 111 -0.18 -12.28 -25.92
N SER A 112 -0.54 -10.99 -25.85
CA SER A 112 0.10 -9.92 -26.62
C SER A 112 1.43 -9.45 -26.00
N ARG A 113 1.77 -9.92 -24.79
CA ARG A 113 2.97 -9.52 -24.05
C ARG A 113 3.93 -10.69 -23.89
N LEU A 114 5.19 -10.34 -23.66
CA LEU A 114 6.27 -11.30 -23.44
C LEU A 114 6.85 -11.14 -22.03
N ARG A 115 7.15 -12.26 -21.39
CA ARG A 115 7.91 -12.37 -20.15
C ARG A 115 9.38 -12.58 -20.49
N VAL A 116 10.25 -11.79 -19.88
CA VAL A 116 11.71 -11.85 -20.07
C VAL A 116 12.36 -12.33 -18.78
N SER A 117 13.18 -13.38 -18.86
CA SER A 117 14.05 -13.83 -17.78
C SER A 117 15.49 -13.46 -18.11
N ALA A 118 16.17 -12.75 -17.22
CA ALA A 118 17.53 -12.26 -17.47
C ALA A 118 18.41 -12.33 -16.21
N ASN A 119 19.73 -12.46 -16.43
CA ASN A 119 20.74 -12.28 -15.40
C ASN A 119 21.08 -10.81 -15.26
N MET A 120 21.23 -10.34 -14.03
CA MET A 120 21.73 -9.00 -13.73
C MET A 120 23.14 -9.06 -13.15
N THR A 121 23.92 -8.01 -13.37
CA THR A 121 25.23 -7.80 -12.74
C THR A 121 25.26 -6.43 -12.06
N PRO A 122 25.68 -6.34 -10.78
CA PRO A 122 26.04 -7.48 -9.90
C PRO A 122 24.83 -8.39 -9.59
N PRO A 123 25.05 -9.66 -9.22
CA PRO A 123 23.97 -10.55 -8.79
C PRO A 123 23.15 -9.89 -7.69
N LEU A 124 21.82 -9.83 -7.87
CA LEU A 124 20.93 -9.03 -7.02
C LEU A 124 20.88 -9.47 -5.54
N GLY A 125 21.43 -10.64 -5.20
CA GLY A 125 21.75 -11.07 -3.83
C GLY A 125 20.77 -10.61 -2.73
N GLY A 126 21.30 -10.18 -1.59
CA GLY A 126 20.50 -9.61 -0.50
C GLY A 126 19.86 -8.25 -0.81
N ILE A 127 20.20 -7.61 -1.94
CA ILE A 127 19.64 -6.33 -2.39
C ILE A 127 18.18 -6.48 -2.86
N LEU A 128 17.76 -7.68 -3.26
CA LEU A 128 16.34 -7.96 -3.52
C LEU A 128 15.44 -7.65 -2.31
N LYS A 129 15.95 -7.79 -1.08
CA LYS A 129 15.21 -7.41 0.14
C LYS A 129 14.94 -5.90 0.21
N LEU A 130 15.79 -5.07 -0.39
CA LEU A 130 15.59 -3.61 -0.46
C LEU A 130 14.57 -3.22 -1.52
N LEU A 131 14.37 -4.06 -2.54
CA LEU A 131 13.39 -3.87 -3.61
C LEU A 131 12.03 -4.51 -3.29
N GLU A 132 11.96 -5.39 -2.29
CA GLU A 132 10.73 -6.03 -1.82
C GLU A 132 9.57 -5.05 -1.52
N PRO A 133 9.81 -3.85 -0.95
CA PRO A 133 8.75 -2.85 -0.76
C PRO A 133 8.17 -2.28 -2.08
N LEU A 134 8.94 -2.31 -3.18
CA LEU A 134 8.48 -1.86 -4.50
C LEU A 134 7.59 -2.91 -5.19
N PHE A 135 7.68 -4.16 -4.74
CA PHE A 135 6.85 -5.27 -5.21
C PHE A 135 6.06 -5.82 -4.02
N PRO A 136 5.11 -5.06 -3.47
CA PRO A 136 4.33 -5.51 -2.32
C PRO A 136 3.70 -6.86 -2.70
N ARG A 137 4.10 -7.91 -1.98
CA ARG A 137 3.45 -9.21 -2.09
C ARG A 137 1.99 -8.96 -1.73
N LYS A 138 1.08 -9.09 -2.71
CA LYS A 138 -0.29 -9.40 -2.34
C LYS A 138 -0.21 -10.70 -1.54
N GLU A 139 -0.73 -10.70 -0.32
CA GLU A 139 -1.03 -11.95 0.36
C GLU A 139 -1.78 -12.82 -0.65
N PRO A 140 -1.34 -14.06 -0.89
CA PRO A 140 -2.01 -14.89 -1.86
C PRO A 140 -3.41 -15.17 -1.32
N GLU A 141 -4.44 -14.65 -1.96
CA GLU A 141 -5.84 -15.15 -1.87
C GLU A 141 -5.97 -16.62 -2.37
N TYR A 142 -4.85 -17.34 -2.48
CA TYR A 142 -4.69 -18.66 -3.08
C TYR A 142 -4.10 -19.68 -2.10
N GLU A 143 -4.19 -19.47 -0.78
CA GLU A 143 -3.83 -20.52 0.20
C GLU A 143 -4.72 -21.77 0.07
N ASP A 144 -5.94 -21.65 -0.49
CA ASP A 144 -6.86 -22.79 -0.64
C ASP A 144 -6.81 -23.49 -2.01
N ASN A 145 -6.08 -22.96 -3.01
CA ASN A 145 -6.10 -23.51 -4.36
C ASN A 145 -4.90 -24.44 -4.64
N HIS A 146 -4.73 -25.45 -3.80
CA HIS A 146 -3.75 -26.52 -4.03
C HIS A 146 -3.96 -27.26 -5.36
N GLU A 147 -5.19 -27.28 -5.90
CA GLU A 147 -5.50 -27.91 -7.19
C GLU A 147 -4.89 -27.16 -8.39
N HIS A 148 -4.76 -25.83 -8.33
CA HIS A 148 -4.22 -25.04 -9.44
C HIS A 148 -2.69 -25.07 -9.53
N LEU A 149 -2.00 -25.33 -8.41
CA LEU A 149 -0.54 -25.46 -8.40
C LEU A 149 -0.08 -26.77 -9.05
N GLN A 150 -0.89 -27.84 -8.95
CA GLN A 150 -0.58 -29.13 -9.58
C GLN A 150 -0.61 -29.02 -11.11
N ILE A 151 -1.56 -28.27 -11.67
CA ILE A 151 -1.69 -28.06 -13.13
C ILE A 151 -0.48 -27.31 -13.71
N LEU A 152 0.17 -26.44 -12.94
CA LEU A 152 1.38 -25.73 -13.38
C LEU A 152 2.64 -26.60 -13.30
N ALA A 153 2.69 -27.58 -12.40
CA ALA A 153 3.81 -28.53 -12.32
C ALA A 153 3.78 -29.56 -13.45
N ASP A 154 2.59 -29.91 -13.94
CA ASP A 154 2.42 -30.88 -15.04
C ASP A 154 2.66 -30.28 -16.44
N TYR A 155 2.86 -28.96 -16.55
CA TYR A 155 3.07 -28.24 -17.82
C TYR A 155 4.51 -27.69 -18.00
N ILE A 156 5.44 -28.03 -17.10
CA ILE A 156 6.88 -27.74 -17.20
C ILE A 156 7.63 -29.05 -17.42
#